data_AF-A0A844IL89-F1
#
_entry.id   AF-A0A844IL89-F1
#
_cell.length_a   1.000
_cell.length_b   1.000
_cell.length_c   1.000
_cell.angle_alpha   90.00
_cell.angle_beta   90.00
_cell.angle_gamma   90.00
#
_symmetry.space_group_name_H-M   'P 1'
#
loop_
_entity.id
_entity.type
_entity.pdbx_description
1 polymer ?
#
loop_
_entity_poly.entity_id
_entity_poly.type
_entity_poly.pdbx_seq_one_letter_code
_entity_poly.pdbx_strand_id
1 'polypeptide(L)'
;MILFGDAPAKDTDLFDQVVQLAANLDVSVSARSLLASDVQTTNPTDGLSVTSFSVLSADATGSPIIVPVEIFSVLIGNDPSAAADFTKLANATGGKNFQAADASQVVSVLIDALKQSAQAPIAIADTTNTTSSTSVEINVLSNDSDPNDDSLTITKINNSDISLGDKVTLSSGAIVSLTDAGTLAYDPNGQFDLLAPEATDFDTFEYTVGDGNGNFDTATVTVDITGSLQRTLSLGKIADDIFTISGNTPKLQVNLAGRNSNLVNELGVFTVDDAQGKINGIAPGETGYTQAVLNKSKVIFSTIANVPNGFDINNLTSLIEFESGNNLRFLLVKNGTIDSVQNGITPTSDILFCDISRQKITDLGTDGFSLAWKDGSNNNTDFKDLVVNIKSTDDSLPLGTNLQGKQQGEVLDLRGITQDVKADFTVNREAAFNNFVGFYKVADENGGIDVDGNGTVDFRPGDSGYAQAAIKNRVTGIDLRVNNQGTGTFTDKTLTGGSIFAPFILTDGRTVDQVLNGQVDQAYFAYLGANSDKVDHIRLLGNNVFGFEDLAGGGDKDYNDIIVKVNLSVV
;
A
#
# COMPACT_ATOMS: atom_id res chain seq x y z
N MET A 1 -36.08 24.22 13.37
CA MET A 1 -35.94 24.49 14.82
C MET A 1 -37.31 24.35 15.48
N ILE A 2 -37.46 23.53 16.53
CA ILE A 2 -38.76 23.31 17.21
C ILE A 2 -38.82 24.22 18.45
N LEU A 3 -39.83 25.09 18.54
CA LEU A 3 -40.04 26.06 19.62
C LEU A 3 -41.32 25.72 20.40
N PHE A 4 -41.23 25.47 21.71
CA PHE A 4 -42.39 25.17 22.56
C PHE A 4 -42.76 26.38 23.44
N GLY A 5 -43.94 26.98 23.27
CA GLY A 5 -44.41 28.10 24.09
C GLY A 5 -45.90 28.42 23.94
N ASP A 6 -46.48 29.07 24.95
CA ASP A 6 -47.89 29.47 25.04
C ASP A 6 -48.15 30.72 24.17
N ALA A 7 -49.01 30.61 23.15
CA ALA A 7 -49.36 31.73 22.27
C ALA A 7 -50.89 31.90 22.21
N PRO A 8 -51.43 33.13 22.34
CA PRO A 8 -52.88 33.31 22.42
C PRO A 8 -53.57 33.05 21.07
N ALA A 9 -54.80 32.55 21.14
CA ALA A 9 -55.61 32.25 19.97
C ALA A 9 -56.17 33.53 19.32
N LYS A 10 -55.52 34.02 18.25
CA LYS A 10 -56.11 34.46 16.96
C LYS A 10 -55.09 35.21 16.09
N ASP A 11 -55.16 34.85 14.81
CA ASP A 11 -54.08 34.79 13.83
C ASP A 11 -54.39 35.73 12.65
N THR A 12 -54.10 37.03 12.81
CA THR A 12 -54.03 38.04 11.72
C THR A 12 -52.99 39.11 12.03
N ASP A 13 -52.84 39.51 13.30
CA ASP A 13 -51.88 40.54 13.71
C ASP A 13 -50.43 40.04 13.69
N LEU A 14 -50.20 38.72 13.82
CA LEU A 14 -48.87 38.11 13.77
C LEU A 14 -48.26 38.18 12.37
N PHE A 15 -49.07 37.97 11.33
CA PHE A 15 -48.66 38.08 9.93
C PHE A 15 -48.24 39.52 9.59
N ASP A 16 -49.07 40.51 9.95
CA ASP A 16 -48.78 41.92 9.69
C ASP A 16 -47.55 42.41 10.48
N GLN A 17 -47.34 41.92 11.71
CA GLN A 17 -46.15 42.24 12.51
C GLN A 17 -44.86 41.62 11.96
N VAL A 18 -44.91 40.37 11.48
CA VAL A 18 -43.75 39.72 10.83
C VAL A 18 -43.37 40.43 9.52
N VAL A 19 -44.36 40.85 8.73
CA VAL A 19 -44.16 41.58 7.47
C VAL A 19 -43.62 43.01 7.70
N GLN A 20 -44.10 43.70 8.74
CA GLN A 20 -43.68 45.07 9.05
C GLN A 20 -42.27 45.14 9.68
N LEU A 21 -41.81 44.05 10.30
CA LEU A 21 -40.52 43.98 11.01
C LEU A 21 -39.36 43.50 10.11
N ALA A 22 -39.65 42.66 9.10
CA ALA A 22 -38.69 42.26 8.06
C ALA A 22 -38.18 43.45 7.22
N ALA A 23 -38.97 44.54 7.14
CA ALA A 23 -38.62 45.77 6.43
C ALA A 23 -37.62 46.69 7.18
N ASN A 24 -37.32 46.42 8.47
CA ASN A 24 -36.44 47.25 9.31
C ASN A 24 -35.04 46.66 9.55
N LEU A 25 -34.79 45.45 9.08
CA LEU A 25 -33.43 44.90 8.97
C LEU A 25 -32.85 45.45 7.67
N ASP A 26 -31.57 45.86 7.66
CA ASP A 26 -30.84 46.56 6.59
C ASP A 26 -30.64 45.72 5.29
N VAL A 27 -31.63 44.90 4.95
CA VAL A 27 -31.74 44.07 3.76
C VAL A 27 -32.71 44.77 2.81
N SER A 28 -32.17 45.44 1.81
CA SER A 28 -32.94 46.13 0.76
C SER A 28 -33.73 45.13 -0.10
N VAL A 29 -34.97 44.79 0.25
CA VAL A 29 -35.93 44.17 -0.71
C VAL A 29 -37.38 44.53 -0.38
N SER A 30 -38.19 44.80 -1.41
CA SER A 30 -39.64 44.99 -1.27
C SER A 30 -40.31 43.73 -0.71
N ALA A 31 -41.19 43.91 0.29
CA ALA A 31 -41.77 42.93 1.21
C ALA A 31 -42.54 41.71 0.65
N ARG A 32 -42.46 41.39 -0.66
CA ARG A 32 -43.07 40.19 -1.25
C ARG A 32 -42.10 39.02 -1.50
N SER A 33 -40.81 39.17 -1.23
CA SER A 33 -39.78 38.27 -1.77
C SER A 33 -39.13 37.30 -0.78
N LEU A 34 -39.46 37.33 0.52
CA LEU A 34 -38.77 36.47 1.51
C LEU A 34 -39.51 35.17 1.82
N LEU A 35 -40.83 35.10 1.57
CA LEU A 35 -41.61 33.89 1.74
C LEU A 35 -41.78 33.22 0.37
N ALA A 36 -41.29 31.99 0.24
CA ALA A 36 -41.48 31.17 -0.95
C ALA A 36 -42.89 30.53 -0.99
N SER A 37 -43.60 30.55 0.14
CA SER A 37 -44.95 30.00 0.28
C SER A 37 -45.81 30.84 1.22
N ASP A 38 -47.12 30.66 1.13
CA ASP A 38 -48.04 31.14 2.17
C ASP A 38 -47.73 30.46 3.51
N VAL A 39 -48.00 31.16 4.61
CA VAL A 39 -47.94 30.61 5.96
C VAL A 39 -49.18 29.74 6.19
N GLN A 40 -48.96 28.47 6.54
CA GLN A 40 -50.02 27.50 6.80
C GLN A 40 -49.99 27.10 8.27
N THR A 41 -51.10 27.30 8.98
CA THR A 41 -51.24 26.82 10.38
C THR A 41 -52.24 25.67 10.42
N THR A 42 -51.81 24.53 10.94
CA THR A 42 -52.65 23.34 11.16
C THR A 42 -52.68 23.01 12.64
N ASN A 43 -53.83 22.59 13.17
CA ASN A 43 -53.93 22.10 14.55
C ASN A 43 -53.99 20.58 14.52
N PRO A 44 -52.84 19.89 14.56
CA PRO A 44 -52.83 18.43 14.51
C PRO A 44 -53.54 17.76 15.68
N THR A 45 -53.59 18.39 16.88
CA THR A 45 -54.35 17.91 18.05
C THR A 45 -54.78 19.07 18.96
N ASP A 46 -55.69 18.82 19.91
CA ASP A 46 -56.22 19.82 20.84
C ASP A 46 -55.08 20.35 21.74
N GLY A 47 -54.68 21.61 21.50
CA GLY A 47 -53.57 22.25 22.19
C GLY A 47 -52.21 22.20 21.49
N LEU A 48 -52.06 21.59 20.30
CA LEU A 48 -50.84 21.66 19.48
C LEU A 48 -51.18 22.24 18.10
N SER A 49 -50.51 23.33 17.73
CA SER A 49 -50.53 23.91 16.39
C SER A 49 -49.17 23.74 15.71
N VAL A 50 -49.20 23.55 14.40
CA VAL A 50 -48.03 23.52 13.53
C VAL A 50 -48.18 24.63 12.52
N THR A 51 -47.28 25.60 12.55
CA THR A 51 -47.18 26.66 11.55
C THR A 51 -46.02 26.33 10.62
N SER A 52 -46.31 26.14 9.34
CA SER A 52 -45.32 25.87 8.31
C SER A 52 -45.30 26.98 7.26
N PHE A 53 -44.10 27.30 6.78
CA PHE A 53 -43.87 28.21 5.66
C PHE A 53 -42.51 27.91 5.05
N SER A 54 -42.21 28.49 3.89
CA SER A 54 -40.89 28.41 3.27
C SER A 54 -40.31 29.80 3.11
N VAL A 55 -39.01 29.96 3.36
CA VAL A 55 -38.29 31.21 3.13
C VAL A 55 -37.40 31.12 1.89
N LEU A 56 -37.29 32.23 1.18
CA LEU A 56 -36.31 32.45 0.13
C LEU A 56 -35.00 32.90 0.80
N SER A 57 -33.98 32.07 0.70
CA SER A 57 -32.60 32.42 1.03
C SER A 57 -31.80 32.56 -0.27
N ALA A 58 -30.52 32.95 -0.16
CA ALA A 58 -29.57 32.86 -1.25
C ALA A 58 -28.44 31.91 -0.85
N ASP A 59 -27.98 31.08 -1.79
CA ASP A 59 -26.71 30.38 -1.61
C ASP A 59 -25.52 31.35 -1.67
N ALA A 60 -24.31 30.86 -1.44
CA ALA A 60 -23.09 31.67 -1.47
C ALA A 60 -22.85 32.40 -2.81
N THR A 61 -23.47 31.94 -3.90
CA THR A 61 -23.40 32.56 -5.23
C THR A 61 -24.45 33.65 -5.47
N GLY A 62 -25.35 33.84 -4.51
CA GLY A 62 -26.49 34.75 -4.62
C GLY A 62 -27.71 34.12 -5.32
N SER A 63 -27.70 32.82 -5.61
CA SER A 63 -28.82 32.14 -6.27
C SER A 63 -29.93 31.81 -5.26
N PRO A 64 -31.21 32.02 -5.60
CA PRO A 64 -32.30 31.82 -4.64
C PRO A 64 -32.52 30.35 -4.30
N ILE A 65 -32.55 30.02 -3.01
CA ILE A 65 -32.92 28.69 -2.49
C ILE A 65 -34.15 28.78 -1.59
N ILE A 66 -34.92 27.69 -1.48
CA ILE A 66 -36.15 27.62 -0.68
C ILE A 66 -35.89 26.76 0.56
N VAL A 67 -35.99 27.36 1.75
CA VAL A 67 -35.79 26.67 3.04
C VAL A 67 -37.15 26.45 3.72
N PRO A 68 -37.59 25.21 3.95
CA PRO A 68 -38.82 24.91 4.68
C PRO A 68 -38.66 25.13 6.18
N VAL A 69 -39.66 25.74 6.81
CA VAL A 69 -39.70 26.06 8.24
C VAL A 69 -40.99 25.49 8.84
N GLU A 70 -40.86 24.73 9.92
CA GLU A 70 -41.99 24.23 10.72
C GLU A 70 -41.83 24.64 12.18
N ILE A 71 -42.89 25.23 12.75
CA ILE A 71 -42.98 25.66 14.15
C ILE A 71 -44.10 24.89 14.84
N PHE A 72 -43.80 24.27 15.98
CA PHE A 72 -44.78 23.49 16.76
C PHE A 72 -45.16 24.26 18.03
N SER A 73 -46.29 24.96 18.06
CA SER A 73 -46.74 25.70 19.25
C SER A 73 -47.71 24.86 20.08
N VAL A 74 -47.57 24.85 21.41
CA VAL A 74 -48.48 24.11 22.30
C VAL A 74 -49.13 25.07 23.30
N LEU A 75 -50.46 25.09 23.34
CA LEU A 75 -51.24 25.88 24.28
C LEU A 75 -51.38 25.10 25.60
N ILE A 76 -50.54 25.42 26.58
CA ILE A 76 -50.42 24.67 27.86
C ILE A 76 -51.26 25.24 29.00
N GLY A 77 -51.93 26.38 28.81
CA GLY A 77 -52.88 26.94 29.79
C GLY A 77 -52.30 27.15 31.20
N ASN A 78 -50.99 27.42 31.31
CA ASN A 78 -50.22 27.50 32.56
C ASN A 78 -50.12 26.20 33.41
N ASP A 79 -50.18 24.99 32.84
CA ASP A 79 -49.89 23.74 33.59
C ASP A 79 -48.37 23.52 33.81
N PRO A 80 -47.87 23.55 35.06
CA PRO A 80 -46.43 23.37 35.37
C PRO A 80 -45.88 21.97 35.06
N SER A 81 -46.74 20.95 35.01
CA SER A 81 -46.37 19.55 34.77
C SER A 81 -45.91 19.35 33.32
N ALA A 82 -46.64 19.96 32.38
CA ALA A 82 -46.37 19.87 30.96
C ALA A 82 -45.08 20.61 30.57
N ALA A 83 -44.77 21.75 31.20
CA ALA A 83 -43.55 22.51 30.95
C ALA A 83 -42.25 21.72 31.25
N ALA A 84 -42.28 20.80 32.22
CA ALA A 84 -41.14 19.94 32.56
C ALA A 84 -40.88 18.84 31.52
N ASP A 85 -41.93 18.30 30.91
CA ASP A 85 -41.83 17.27 29.86
C ASP A 85 -41.32 17.86 28.53
N PHE A 86 -41.68 19.11 28.20
CA PHE A 86 -41.13 19.81 27.02
C PHE A 86 -39.67 20.20 27.17
N THR A 87 -39.21 20.53 28.39
CA THR A 87 -37.78 20.76 28.66
C THR A 87 -36.97 19.50 28.36
N LYS A 88 -37.49 18.33 28.72
CA LYS A 88 -36.86 17.03 28.39
C LYS A 88 -36.85 16.76 26.89
N LEU A 89 -37.96 17.05 26.20
CA LEU A 89 -38.07 16.81 24.76
C LEU A 89 -37.13 17.71 23.96
N ALA A 90 -37.06 19.01 24.29
CA ALA A 90 -36.14 19.96 23.68
C ALA A 90 -34.68 19.51 23.84
N ASN A 91 -34.27 19.11 25.05
CA ASN A 91 -32.92 18.59 25.28
C ASN A 91 -32.64 17.27 24.51
N ALA A 92 -33.64 16.41 24.31
CA ALA A 92 -33.47 15.14 23.61
C ALA A 92 -33.38 15.29 22.08
N THR A 93 -33.93 16.38 21.52
CA THR A 93 -33.94 16.63 20.06
C THR A 93 -32.97 17.72 19.62
N GLY A 94 -32.20 18.31 20.54
CA GLY A 94 -31.38 19.49 20.26
C GLY A 94 -32.19 20.78 20.07
N GLY A 95 -33.48 20.76 20.40
CA GLY A 95 -34.36 21.94 20.37
C GLY A 95 -34.09 22.91 21.52
N LYS A 96 -34.46 24.19 21.36
CA LYS A 96 -34.37 25.21 22.43
C LYS A 96 -35.72 25.36 23.12
N ASN A 97 -35.74 25.25 24.44
CA ASN A 97 -36.92 25.53 25.25
C ASN A 97 -37.10 27.05 25.41
N PHE A 98 -38.29 27.59 25.10
CA PHE A 98 -38.52 29.04 25.06
C PHE A 98 -39.89 29.42 25.63
N GLN A 99 -39.93 30.02 26.83
CA GLN A 99 -41.17 30.61 27.33
C GLN A 99 -41.36 32.02 26.76
N ALA A 100 -42.39 32.19 25.94
CA ALA A 100 -42.82 33.48 25.42
C ALA A 100 -44.02 34.00 26.23
N ALA A 101 -43.97 35.24 26.70
CA ALA A 101 -45.12 35.89 27.34
C ALA A 101 -46.13 36.43 26.31
N ASP A 102 -45.70 36.66 25.08
CA ASP A 102 -46.52 37.06 23.94
C ASP A 102 -45.83 36.68 22.61
N ALA A 103 -46.58 36.83 21.51
CA ALA A 103 -46.13 36.40 20.19
C ALA A 103 -44.91 37.19 19.65
N SER A 104 -44.64 38.40 20.13
CA SER A 104 -43.47 39.19 19.71
C SER A 104 -42.15 38.59 20.17
N GLN A 105 -42.15 37.87 21.30
CA GLN A 105 -40.98 37.17 21.81
C GLN A 105 -40.65 35.92 20.97
N VAL A 106 -41.67 35.22 20.46
CA VAL A 106 -41.51 34.08 19.54
C VAL A 106 -40.86 34.53 18.22
N VAL A 107 -41.22 35.72 17.73
CA VAL A 107 -40.65 36.32 16.50
C VAL A 107 -39.14 36.55 16.62
N SER A 108 -38.64 37.02 17.77
CA SER A 108 -37.20 37.24 17.96
C SER A 108 -36.38 35.94 17.86
N VAL A 109 -36.92 34.84 18.40
CA VAL A 109 -36.26 33.54 18.37
C VAL A 109 -36.36 32.89 17.00
N LEU A 110 -37.46 33.11 16.27
CA LEU A 110 -37.58 32.76 14.85
C LEU A 110 -36.55 33.47 13.99
N ILE A 111 -36.32 34.77 14.22
CA ILE A 111 -35.30 35.54 13.50
C ILE A 111 -33.91 34.97 13.78
N ASP A 112 -33.59 34.63 15.03
CA ASP A 112 -32.29 34.05 15.37
C ASP A 112 -32.10 32.62 14.82
N ALA A 113 -33.18 31.84 14.74
CA ALA A 113 -33.20 30.52 14.10
C ALA A 113 -32.97 30.59 12.59
N LEU A 114 -33.65 31.54 11.93
CA LEU A 114 -33.54 31.78 10.49
C LEU A 114 -32.14 32.32 10.15
N LYS A 115 -31.57 33.16 11.02
CA LYS A 115 -30.18 33.63 10.87
C LYS A 115 -29.15 32.54 11.06
N GLN A 116 -29.36 31.60 12.00
CA GLN A 116 -28.47 30.44 12.18
C GLN A 116 -28.62 29.47 11.00
N SER A 117 -29.84 29.02 10.68
CA SER A 117 -30.08 28.06 9.59
C SER A 117 -29.67 28.51 8.18
N ALA A 118 -29.42 29.81 7.97
CA ALA A 118 -29.08 30.38 6.66
C ALA A 118 -27.60 30.78 6.54
N GLN A 119 -26.77 30.51 7.54
CA GLN A 119 -25.33 30.76 7.42
C GLN A 119 -24.69 29.56 6.73
N ALA A 120 -24.26 29.78 5.49
CA ALA A 120 -23.53 28.77 4.75
C ALA A 120 -22.10 28.59 5.29
N PRO A 121 -21.50 27.42 5.03
CA PRO A 121 -20.06 27.25 5.12
C PRO A 121 -19.30 28.35 4.39
N ILE A 122 -18.06 28.57 4.79
CA ILE A 122 -17.11 29.44 4.12
C ILE A 122 -15.98 28.54 3.63
N ALA A 123 -15.96 28.29 2.32
CA ALA A 123 -14.92 27.53 1.64
C ALA A 123 -13.79 28.46 1.19
N ILE A 124 -12.54 28.05 1.39
CA ILE A 124 -11.36 28.84 1.06
C ILE A 124 -10.48 28.05 0.10
N ALA A 125 -10.08 28.71 -1.00
CA ALA A 125 -9.25 28.08 -2.03
C ALA A 125 -7.95 27.46 -1.49
N ASP A 126 -7.61 26.30 -2.04
CA ASP A 126 -6.41 25.55 -1.69
C ASP A 126 -5.36 25.61 -2.79
N THR A 127 -4.12 25.40 -2.39
CA THR A 127 -3.02 25.19 -3.33
C THR A 127 -2.12 24.09 -2.83
N THR A 128 -1.73 23.19 -3.73
CA THR A 128 -0.73 22.16 -3.48
C THR A 128 0.21 22.05 -4.66
N ASN A 129 1.30 21.30 -4.47
CA ASN A 129 2.22 20.96 -5.55
C ASN A 129 2.40 19.44 -5.64
N THR A 130 2.63 18.97 -6.86
CA THR A 130 3.03 17.59 -7.12
C THR A 130 3.94 17.51 -8.34
N THR A 131 4.43 16.32 -8.66
CA THR A 131 5.11 16.06 -9.93
C THR A 131 4.14 15.45 -10.95
N SER A 132 4.50 15.47 -12.22
CA SER A 132 3.69 14.92 -13.33
C SER A 132 3.30 13.44 -13.17
N SER A 133 3.94 12.71 -12.24
CA SER A 133 3.77 11.27 -12.04
C SER A 133 3.50 10.87 -10.58
N THR A 134 3.20 11.84 -9.70
CA THR A 134 3.01 11.59 -8.27
C THR A 134 1.61 12.02 -7.84
N SER A 135 0.87 11.14 -7.15
CA SER A 135 -0.39 11.52 -6.53
C SER A 135 -0.15 12.26 -5.21
N VAL A 136 -1.03 13.19 -4.84
CA VAL A 136 -0.92 14.02 -3.63
C VAL A 136 -2.25 14.05 -2.87
N GLU A 137 -2.18 14.00 -1.54
CA GLU A 137 -3.32 14.21 -0.65
C GLU A 137 -3.47 15.69 -0.24
N ILE A 138 -4.71 16.17 -0.17
CA ILE A 138 -5.06 17.56 0.05
C ILE A 138 -6.20 17.60 1.06
N ASN A 139 -5.93 18.15 2.26
CA ASN A 139 -6.98 18.40 3.25
C ASN A 139 -7.61 19.78 2.99
N VAL A 140 -8.63 19.79 2.14
CA VAL A 140 -9.30 21.02 1.68
C VAL A 140 -10.20 21.65 2.75
N LEU A 141 -10.54 20.91 3.82
CA LEU A 141 -11.35 21.47 4.91
C LEU A 141 -10.50 22.14 6.00
N SER A 142 -9.17 22.16 5.87
CA SER A 142 -8.27 22.64 6.94
C SER A 142 -8.34 24.14 7.19
N ASN A 143 -8.74 24.91 6.17
CA ASN A 143 -8.92 26.35 6.14
C ASN A 143 -10.40 26.75 6.00
N ASP A 144 -11.31 25.79 5.86
CA ASP A 144 -12.75 26.01 5.77
C ASP A 144 -13.38 26.18 7.17
N SER A 145 -14.51 26.88 7.23
CA SER A 145 -15.21 27.09 8.49
C SER A 145 -16.71 27.20 8.29
N ASP A 146 -17.46 26.87 9.33
CA ASP A 146 -18.88 27.12 9.39
C ASP A 146 -19.18 28.16 10.49
N PRO A 147 -19.94 29.23 10.21
CA PRO A 147 -20.28 30.24 11.21
C PRO A 147 -21.11 29.72 12.40
N ASN A 148 -21.75 28.55 12.27
CA ASN A 148 -22.49 27.86 13.31
C ASN A 148 -21.71 26.72 13.98
N ASP A 149 -20.46 26.50 13.57
CA ASP A 149 -19.61 25.40 14.02
C ASP A 149 -20.21 24.03 13.66
N ASP A 150 -20.99 23.97 12.57
CA ASP A 150 -21.51 22.73 12.01
C ASP A 150 -20.39 21.91 11.34
N SER A 151 -20.55 20.58 11.33
CA SER A 151 -19.56 19.69 10.72
C SER A 151 -19.58 19.78 9.19
N LEU A 152 -18.42 20.02 8.60
CA LEU A 152 -18.27 20.16 7.15
C LEU A 152 -17.98 18.82 6.46
N THR A 153 -18.53 18.64 5.27
CA THR A 153 -18.30 17.46 4.41
C THR A 153 -18.19 17.86 2.94
N ILE A 154 -17.35 17.16 2.18
CA ILE A 154 -17.24 17.36 0.73
C ILE A 154 -18.37 16.58 0.04
N THR A 155 -19.16 17.26 -0.78
CA THR A 155 -20.35 16.67 -1.44
C THR A 155 -20.20 16.55 -2.96
N LYS A 156 -19.38 17.39 -3.59
CA LYS A 156 -19.14 17.37 -5.04
C LYS A 156 -17.71 17.73 -5.42
N ILE A 157 -17.28 17.23 -6.58
CA ILE A 157 -16.10 17.69 -7.32
C ILE A 157 -16.53 18.04 -8.75
N ASN A 158 -16.24 19.26 -9.22
CA ASN A 158 -16.68 19.79 -10.52
C ASN A 158 -18.16 19.48 -10.83
N ASN A 159 -19.05 19.84 -9.88
CA ASN A 159 -20.49 19.58 -9.94
C ASN A 159 -20.94 18.11 -10.00
N SER A 160 -20.02 17.15 -9.90
CA SER A 160 -20.34 15.72 -9.82
C SER A 160 -20.41 15.30 -8.36
N ASP A 161 -21.50 14.62 -7.97
CA ASP A 161 -21.65 14.08 -6.62
C ASP A 161 -20.50 13.10 -6.30
N ILE A 162 -19.97 13.18 -5.09
CA ILE A 162 -18.88 12.33 -4.62
C ILE A 162 -19.18 11.79 -3.22
N SER A 163 -18.91 10.50 -2.99
CA SER A 163 -18.91 9.87 -1.67
C SER A 163 -17.54 9.28 -1.34
N LEU A 164 -17.33 8.88 -0.08
CA LEU A 164 -16.07 8.31 0.37
C LEU A 164 -15.68 7.08 -0.48
N GLY A 165 -14.50 7.12 -1.08
CA GLY A 165 -13.98 6.09 -1.99
C GLY A 165 -14.33 6.30 -3.47
N ASP A 166 -15.22 7.24 -3.80
CA ASP A 166 -15.54 7.57 -5.20
C ASP A 166 -14.42 8.37 -5.87
N LYS A 167 -14.47 8.40 -7.21
CA LYS A 167 -13.49 9.07 -8.06
C LYS A 167 -14.18 9.91 -9.13
N VAL A 168 -13.61 11.08 -9.42
CA VAL A 168 -14.04 11.98 -10.50
C VAL A 168 -12.85 12.24 -11.44
N THR A 169 -13.07 12.05 -12.74
CA THR A 169 -12.07 12.39 -13.77
C THR A 169 -12.23 13.86 -14.18
N LEU A 170 -11.15 14.63 -14.09
CA LEU A 170 -11.12 16.04 -14.46
C LEU A 170 -11.07 16.22 -15.98
N SER A 171 -11.25 17.46 -16.44
CA SER A 171 -11.15 17.79 -17.87
C SER A 171 -9.74 17.58 -18.44
N SER A 172 -8.70 17.67 -17.58
CA SER A 172 -7.33 17.32 -17.90
C SER A 172 -7.12 15.81 -18.13
N GLY A 173 -8.04 14.97 -17.64
CA GLY A 173 -7.88 13.51 -17.56
C GLY A 173 -7.26 13.02 -16.25
N ALA A 174 -6.83 13.92 -15.36
CA ALA A 174 -6.43 13.61 -13.99
C ALA A 174 -7.61 13.07 -13.18
N ILE A 175 -7.34 12.39 -12.06
CA ILE A 175 -8.36 11.75 -11.23
C ILE A 175 -8.30 12.35 -9.82
N VAL A 176 -9.46 12.74 -9.29
CA VAL A 176 -9.63 13.15 -7.89
C VAL A 176 -10.47 12.12 -7.16
N SER A 177 -10.02 11.67 -5.98
CA SER A 177 -10.74 10.69 -5.15
C SER A 177 -10.98 11.24 -3.75
N LEU A 178 -12.14 10.97 -3.15
CA LEU A 178 -12.39 11.31 -1.74
C LEU A 178 -11.88 10.18 -0.84
N THR A 179 -10.85 10.46 -0.04
CA THR A 179 -10.13 9.46 0.78
C THR A 179 -10.52 9.49 2.24
N ASP A 180 -11.00 10.65 2.72
CA ASP A 180 -11.60 10.88 4.02
C ASP A 180 -12.57 12.08 3.91
N ALA A 181 -13.40 12.35 4.91
CA ALA A 181 -14.46 13.36 4.87
C ALA A 181 -14.01 14.77 4.41
N GLY A 182 -12.73 15.12 4.65
CA GLY A 182 -12.12 16.38 4.21
C GLY A 182 -10.85 16.24 3.35
N THR A 183 -10.45 15.01 3.01
CA THR A 183 -9.17 14.76 2.31
C THR A 183 -9.40 14.20 0.92
N LEU A 184 -8.90 14.92 -0.08
CA LEU A 184 -8.93 14.53 -1.49
C LEU A 184 -7.55 14.02 -1.92
N ALA A 185 -7.52 12.96 -2.72
CA ALA A 185 -6.32 12.53 -3.43
C ALA A 185 -6.39 12.96 -4.90
N TYR A 186 -5.43 13.75 -5.35
CA TYR A 186 -5.25 14.14 -6.75
C TYR A 186 -4.18 13.25 -7.39
N ASP A 187 -4.53 12.60 -8.50
CA ASP A 187 -3.63 11.80 -9.33
C ASP A 187 -3.53 12.42 -10.74
N PRO A 188 -2.34 12.89 -11.17
CA PRO A 188 -2.11 13.38 -12.53
C PRO A 188 -2.50 12.39 -13.63
N ASN A 189 -2.57 11.09 -13.31
CA ASN A 189 -3.01 10.01 -14.20
C ASN A 189 -2.26 10.00 -15.55
N GLY A 190 -0.95 10.29 -15.50
CA GLY A 190 -0.04 10.34 -16.65
C GLY A 190 -0.31 11.47 -17.66
N GLN A 191 -1.29 12.35 -17.43
CA GLN A 191 -1.67 13.38 -18.41
C GLN A 191 -0.61 14.45 -18.60
N PHE A 192 0.29 14.59 -17.62
CA PHE A 192 1.38 15.57 -17.61
C PHE A 192 2.75 14.94 -17.89
N ASP A 193 2.84 13.68 -18.33
CA ASP A 193 4.11 12.97 -18.54
C ASP A 193 4.99 13.56 -19.66
N LEU A 194 4.40 14.39 -20.54
CA LEU A 194 5.14 15.11 -21.57
C LEU A 194 5.77 16.42 -21.07
N LEU A 195 5.47 16.82 -19.84
CA LEU A 195 6.05 18.01 -19.24
C LEU A 195 7.54 17.77 -19.01
N ALA A 196 8.38 18.63 -19.62
CA ALA A 196 9.83 18.48 -19.51
C ALA A 196 10.26 18.55 -18.03
N PRO A 197 11.38 17.90 -17.66
CA PRO A 197 11.89 17.95 -16.30
C PRO A 197 12.05 19.40 -15.80
N GLU A 198 11.59 19.66 -14.58
CA GLU A 198 11.59 21.00 -13.94
C GLU A 198 10.69 22.05 -14.63
N ALA A 199 10.04 21.74 -15.74
CA ALA A 199 9.00 22.60 -16.30
C ALA A 199 7.75 22.52 -15.43
N THR A 200 6.99 23.62 -15.36
CA THR A 200 5.79 23.70 -14.53
C THR A 200 4.54 23.86 -15.39
N ASP A 201 3.47 23.20 -14.98
CA ASP A 201 2.10 23.41 -15.44
C ASP A 201 1.16 23.41 -14.23
N PHE A 202 -0.14 23.61 -14.41
CA PHE A 202 -1.09 23.52 -13.31
C PHE A 202 -2.42 22.89 -13.75
N ASP A 203 -3.12 22.31 -12.79
CA ASP A 203 -4.49 21.82 -12.95
C ASP A 203 -5.40 22.43 -11.86
N THR A 204 -6.69 22.53 -12.14
CA THR A 204 -7.65 23.14 -11.22
C THR A 204 -8.95 22.37 -11.20
N PHE A 205 -9.56 22.25 -10.03
CA PHE A 205 -10.91 21.74 -9.86
C PHE A 205 -11.65 22.44 -8.72
N GLU A 206 -12.97 22.47 -8.79
CA GLU A 206 -13.83 23.00 -7.74
C GLU A 206 -14.32 21.87 -6.83
N TYR A 207 -14.34 22.11 -5.52
CA TYR A 207 -15.05 21.26 -4.56
C TYR A 207 -16.23 22.01 -3.92
N THR A 208 -17.26 21.25 -3.54
CA THR A 208 -18.41 21.78 -2.79
C THR A 208 -18.39 21.22 -1.38
N VAL A 209 -18.39 22.10 -0.38
CA VAL A 209 -18.51 21.76 1.03
C VAL A 209 -19.93 22.01 1.51
N GLY A 210 -20.49 21.09 2.30
CA GLY A 210 -21.82 21.20 2.90
C GLY A 210 -21.80 21.02 4.41
N ASP A 211 -22.74 21.68 5.09
CA ASP A 211 -22.94 21.68 6.56
C ASP A 211 -23.89 20.58 7.07
N GLY A 212 -24.48 19.80 6.17
CA GLY A 212 -25.51 18.81 6.50
C GLY A 212 -26.91 19.38 6.78
N ASN A 213 -27.07 20.70 6.83
CA ASN A 213 -28.32 21.44 6.98
C ASN A 213 -28.87 21.96 5.63
N GLY A 214 -28.14 21.71 4.54
CA GLY A 214 -28.54 22.06 3.17
C GLY A 214 -27.91 23.36 2.67
N ASN A 215 -27.06 24.00 3.48
CA ASN A 215 -26.21 25.07 2.99
C ASN A 215 -24.89 24.50 2.50
N PHE A 216 -24.29 25.20 1.55
CA PHE A 216 -23.04 24.79 0.93
C PHE A 216 -22.29 26.02 0.42
N ASP A 217 -20.99 25.84 0.22
CA ASP A 217 -20.13 26.79 -0.47
C ASP A 217 -19.16 26.04 -1.39
N THR A 218 -18.53 26.75 -2.33
CA THR A 218 -17.55 26.18 -3.24
C THR A 218 -16.23 26.91 -3.20
N ALA A 219 -15.16 26.16 -3.37
CA ALA A 219 -13.81 26.71 -3.53
C ALA A 219 -12.99 25.90 -4.53
N THR A 220 -11.93 26.53 -5.00
CA THR A 220 -11.04 25.96 -6.02
C THR A 220 -9.78 25.40 -5.39
N VAL A 221 -9.39 24.21 -5.82
CA VAL A 221 -8.06 23.67 -5.59
C VAL A 221 -7.20 23.95 -6.81
N THR A 222 -6.02 24.55 -6.60
CA THR A 222 -4.98 24.68 -7.63
C THR A 222 -3.86 23.69 -7.34
N VAL A 223 -3.51 22.87 -8.32
CA VAL A 223 -2.41 21.90 -8.22
C VAL A 223 -1.30 22.34 -9.16
N ASP A 224 -0.19 22.81 -8.60
CA ASP A 224 1.03 23.11 -9.37
C ASP A 224 1.77 21.81 -9.68
N ILE A 225 2.03 21.54 -10.96
CA ILE A 225 2.60 20.28 -11.45
C ILE A 225 3.97 20.55 -12.03
N THR A 226 4.99 19.89 -11.47
CA THR A 226 6.35 19.94 -12.02
C THR A 226 6.67 18.70 -12.84
N GLY A 227 7.24 18.86 -14.01
CA GLY A 227 7.60 17.77 -14.91
C GLY A 227 8.66 16.89 -14.27
N SER A 228 8.40 15.58 -14.26
CA SER A 228 9.34 14.61 -13.71
C SER A 228 10.43 14.25 -14.73
N LEU A 229 11.61 13.86 -14.25
CA LEU A 229 12.61 13.20 -15.11
C LEU A 229 12.08 11.82 -15.56
N GLN A 230 11.35 11.78 -16.68
CA GLN A 230 11.02 10.54 -17.38
C GLN A 230 12.30 9.98 -18.02
N ARG A 231 13.02 9.14 -17.26
CA ARG A 231 14.21 8.44 -17.77
C ARG A 231 13.72 7.28 -18.63
N THR A 232 14.07 7.28 -19.91
CA THR A 232 13.75 6.16 -20.81
C THR A 232 14.37 4.87 -20.27
N LEU A 233 13.52 3.85 -20.09
CA LEU A 233 13.96 2.52 -19.75
C LEU A 233 14.95 2.03 -20.81
N SER A 234 16.14 1.64 -20.38
CA SER A 234 17.16 1.09 -21.26
C SER A 234 18.17 0.25 -20.49
N LEU A 235 18.77 -0.69 -21.20
CA LEU A 235 19.86 -1.53 -20.70
C LEU A 235 20.96 -1.59 -21.76
N GLY A 236 21.95 -0.72 -21.61
CA GLY A 236 23.02 -0.53 -22.60
C GLY A 236 24.34 -1.12 -22.12
N LYS A 237 25.02 -1.89 -22.98
CA LYS A 237 26.39 -2.36 -22.72
C LYS A 237 27.39 -1.20 -22.85
N ILE A 238 28.16 -0.91 -21.80
CA ILE A 238 29.14 0.20 -21.77
C ILE A 238 30.61 -0.27 -21.77
N ALA A 239 30.87 -1.52 -21.41
CA ALA A 239 32.16 -2.20 -21.49
C ALA A 239 31.93 -3.70 -21.73
N ASP A 240 32.99 -4.51 -21.80
CA ASP A 240 32.90 -5.93 -22.18
C ASP A 240 31.83 -6.73 -21.42
N ASP A 241 31.68 -6.48 -20.12
CA ASP A 241 30.77 -7.19 -19.21
C ASP A 241 30.00 -6.26 -18.26
N ILE A 242 29.92 -4.97 -18.61
CA ILE A 242 29.28 -3.94 -17.78
C ILE A 242 28.14 -3.30 -18.56
N PHE A 243 26.98 -3.19 -17.91
CA PHE A 243 25.75 -2.68 -18.50
C PHE A 243 25.17 -1.55 -17.65
N THR A 244 24.85 -0.42 -18.25
CA THR A 244 24.12 0.65 -17.57
C THR A 244 22.63 0.41 -17.71
N ILE A 245 21.92 0.35 -16.59
CA ILE A 245 20.46 0.35 -16.57
C ILE A 245 19.95 1.76 -16.31
N SER A 246 18.98 2.23 -17.09
CA SER A 246 18.27 3.51 -16.88
C SER A 246 16.77 3.29 -17.00
N GLY A 247 15.98 4.18 -16.42
CA GLY A 247 14.52 4.07 -16.32
C GLY A 247 13.97 4.78 -15.08
N ASN A 248 12.66 4.71 -14.85
CA ASN A 248 12.05 5.15 -13.60
C ASN A 248 11.95 3.94 -12.66
N THR A 249 12.88 3.80 -11.71
CA THR A 249 13.07 2.56 -10.90
C THR A 249 13.26 1.30 -11.76
N PRO A 250 14.22 1.29 -12.70
CA PRO A 250 14.30 0.22 -13.68
C PRO A 250 14.61 -1.13 -13.02
N LYS A 251 14.06 -2.21 -13.60
CA LYS A 251 14.29 -3.57 -13.12
C LYS A 251 14.94 -4.43 -14.20
N LEU A 252 15.79 -5.37 -13.79
CA LEU A 252 16.21 -6.48 -14.64
C LEU A 252 15.19 -7.61 -14.53
N GLN A 253 14.63 -8.05 -15.66
CA GLN A 253 13.98 -9.35 -15.76
C GLN A 253 15.01 -10.38 -16.23
N VAL A 254 15.29 -11.36 -15.39
CA VAL A 254 16.22 -12.46 -15.67
C VAL A 254 15.45 -13.77 -15.76
N ASN A 255 15.48 -14.41 -16.92
CA ASN A 255 14.83 -15.70 -17.17
C ASN A 255 15.87 -16.79 -17.35
N LEU A 256 15.69 -17.94 -16.69
CA LEU A 256 16.51 -19.11 -16.93
C LEU A 256 16.25 -19.66 -18.35
N ALA A 257 17.30 -19.76 -19.16
CA ALA A 257 17.22 -20.20 -20.55
C ALA A 257 17.88 -21.57 -20.79
N GLY A 258 18.81 -21.97 -19.91
CA GLY A 258 19.48 -23.27 -20.01
C GLY A 258 20.36 -23.56 -18.80
N ARG A 259 20.62 -24.83 -18.56
CA ARG A 259 21.53 -25.32 -17.53
C ARG A 259 22.12 -26.65 -17.94
N ASN A 260 23.38 -26.91 -17.57
CA ASN A 260 24.08 -28.16 -17.84
C ASN A 260 25.20 -28.41 -16.81
N SER A 261 25.03 -27.91 -15.60
CA SER A 261 25.96 -28.14 -14.50
C SER A 261 25.49 -29.27 -13.59
N ASN A 262 26.44 -29.98 -12.98
CA ASN A 262 26.18 -30.86 -11.83
C ASN A 262 26.32 -30.13 -10.49
N LEU A 263 26.59 -28.82 -10.52
CA LEU A 263 26.76 -27.97 -9.34
C LEU A 263 25.54 -27.08 -9.20
N VAL A 264 25.18 -26.76 -7.95
CA VAL A 264 24.14 -25.78 -7.67
C VAL A 264 24.79 -24.40 -7.55
N ASN A 265 24.76 -23.68 -8.65
CA ASN A 265 25.37 -22.36 -8.76
C ASN A 265 24.36 -21.26 -8.41
N GLU A 266 24.85 -20.18 -7.79
CA GLU A 266 24.09 -18.97 -7.57
C GLU A 266 24.53 -17.85 -8.50
N LEU A 267 23.58 -17.30 -9.25
CA LEU A 267 23.79 -16.12 -10.08
C LEU A 267 23.54 -14.85 -9.26
N GLY A 268 24.52 -13.96 -9.27
CA GLY A 268 24.45 -12.66 -8.65
C GLY A 268 24.70 -11.51 -9.62
N VAL A 269 24.27 -10.32 -9.22
CA VAL A 269 24.51 -9.05 -9.92
C VAL A 269 24.95 -7.99 -8.91
N PHE A 270 25.88 -7.13 -9.26
CA PHE A 270 26.39 -6.09 -8.38
C PHE A 270 26.63 -4.79 -9.14
N THR A 271 26.66 -3.68 -8.41
CA THR A 271 26.91 -2.36 -8.98
C THR A 271 28.39 -2.00 -8.98
N VAL A 272 28.83 -1.29 -10.02
CA VAL A 272 30.19 -0.75 -10.17
C VAL A 272 30.15 0.75 -10.45
N ASP A 273 31.24 1.45 -10.14
CA ASP A 273 31.35 2.90 -10.25
C ASP A 273 31.49 3.35 -11.72
N ASP A 274 32.20 2.55 -12.54
CA ASP A 274 32.66 2.95 -13.86
C ASP A 274 32.76 1.79 -14.86
N ALA A 275 33.10 2.13 -16.11
CA ALA A 275 33.32 1.18 -17.20
C ALA A 275 34.58 0.30 -17.02
N GLN A 276 35.38 0.53 -15.98
CA GLN A 276 36.50 -0.34 -15.60
C GLN A 276 36.09 -1.34 -14.51
N GLY A 277 34.85 -1.28 -14.05
CA GLY A 277 34.30 -2.20 -13.06
C GLY A 277 34.77 -1.93 -11.64
N LYS A 278 35.23 -0.71 -11.34
CA LYS A 278 35.70 -0.36 -9.98
C LYS A 278 34.55 -0.33 -8.98
N ILE A 279 34.84 -0.59 -7.71
CA ILE A 279 33.91 -0.35 -6.60
C ILE A 279 34.63 0.42 -5.51
N ASN A 280 34.11 1.59 -5.14
CA ASN A 280 34.77 2.55 -4.27
C ASN A 280 36.23 2.82 -4.71
N GLY A 281 36.46 2.89 -6.03
CA GLY A 281 37.78 3.08 -6.63
C GLY A 281 38.71 1.86 -6.64
N ILE A 282 38.30 0.71 -6.09
CA ILE A 282 39.08 -0.54 -6.11
C ILE A 282 38.84 -1.26 -7.44
N ALA A 283 39.89 -1.56 -8.19
CA ALA A 283 39.79 -2.22 -9.49
C ALA A 283 39.63 -3.76 -9.37
N PRO A 284 39.02 -4.42 -10.36
CA PRO A 284 38.97 -5.87 -10.41
C PRO A 284 40.36 -6.52 -10.23
N GLY A 285 40.46 -7.47 -9.31
CA GLY A 285 41.72 -8.19 -8.99
C GLY A 285 42.59 -7.52 -7.92
N GLU A 286 42.28 -6.28 -7.51
CA GLU A 286 42.95 -5.65 -6.38
C GLU A 286 42.48 -6.23 -5.04
N THR A 287 43.33 -6.12 -4.01
CA THR A 287 42.99 -6.55 -2.66
C THR A 287 41.75 -5.81 -2.16
N GLY A 288 40.76 -6.55 -1.68
CA GLY A 288 39.49 -5.99 -1.18
C GLY A 288 38.38 -5.90 -2.23
N TYR A 289 38.66 -6.10 -3.53
CA TYR A 289 37.64 -6.04 -4.58
C TYR A 289 36.50 -7.03 -4.34
N THR A 290 36.83 -8.30 -4.05
CA THR A 290 35.81 -9.33 -3.78
C THR A 290 34.90 -8.97 -2.61
N GLN A 291 35.44 -8.40 -1.53
CA GLN A 291 34.61 -7.97 -0.40
C GLN A 291 33.70 -6.81 -0.79
N ALA A 292 34.20 -5.87 -1.59
CA ALA A 292 33.41 -4.75 -2.11
C ALA A 292 32.27 -5.24 -3.02
N VAL A 293 32.52 -6.26 -3.85
CA VAL A 293 31.50 -6.94 -4.66
C VAL A 293 30.42 -7.54 -3.77
N LEU A 294 30.80 -8.36 -2.78
CA LEU A 294 29.83 -9.06 -1.92
C LEU A 294 28.91 -8.07 -1.20
N ASN A 295 29.43 -6.93 -0.75
CA ASN A 295 28.66 -5.89 -0.08
C ASN A 295 27.67 -5.14 -1.01
N LYS A 296 27.87 -5.20 -2.32
CA LYS A 296 27.04 -4.55 -3.35
C LYS A 296 26.22 -5.55 -4.16
N SER A 297 26.36 -6.84 -3.89
CA SER A 297 25.73 -7.91 -4.65
C SER A 297 24.27 -8.08 -4.27
N LYS A 298 23.46 -8.41 -5.28
CA LYS A 298 22.10 -8.89 -5.16
C LYS A 298 22.02 -10.30 -5.70
N VAL A 299 21.26 -11.15 -5.02
CA VAL A 299 20.94 -12.51 -5.48
C VAL A 299 19.94 -12.43 -6.64
N ILE A 300 20.16 -13.20 -7.69
CA ILE A 300 19.18 -13.38 -8.78
C ILE A 300 18.39 -14.66 -8.55
N PHE A 301 19.09 -15.79 -8.57
CA PHE A 301 18.59 -17.11 -8.18
C PHE A 301 19.75 -18.12 -8.19
N SER A 302 19.53 -19.24 -7.53
CA SER A 302 20.28 -20.48 -7.67
C SER A 302 19.64 -21.39 -8.72
N THR A 303 20.45 -22.23 -9.37
CA THR A 303 19.96 -23.23 -10.33
C THR A 303 20.31 -24.63 -9.88
N ILE A 304 19.29 -25.49 -9.81
CA ILE A 304 19.44 -26.91 -9.43
C ILE A 304 19.78 -27.79 -10.64
N ALA A 305 20.57 -28.83 -10.40
CA ALA A 305 20.96 -29.80 -11.43
C ALA A 305 19.83 -30.79 -11.71
N ASN A 306 19.33 -31.43 -10.65
CA ASN A 306 18.25 -32.41 -10.69
C ASN A 306 16.90 -31.71 -10.53
N VAL A 307 15.89 -32.13 -11.29
CA VAL A 307 14.55 -31.53 -11.25
C VAL A 307 13.55 -32.56 -10.76
N PRO A 308 12.82 -32.28 -9.67
CA PRO A 308 11.85 -33.20 -9.13
C PRO A 308 10.64 -33.29 -10.05
N ASN A 309 9.91 -34.42 -9.97
CA ASN A 309 8.74 -34.65 -10.80
C ASN A 309 7.71 -33.51 -10.66
N GLY A 310 7.20 -33.06 -11.82
CA GLY A 310 6.16 -32.02 -11.90
C GLY A 310 6.65 -30.59 -11.68
N PHE A 311 7.94 -30.35 -11.42
CA PHE A 311 8.49 -29.00 -11.32
C PHE A 311 8.91 -28.50 -12.71
N ASP A 312 8.36 -27.36 -13.13
CA ASP A 312 8.74 -26.72 -14.38
C ASP A 312 9.81 -25.66 -14.14
N ILE A 313 11.05 -26.07 -14.36
CA ILE A 313 12.24 -25.24 -14.25
C ILE A 313 12.38 -24.19 -15.38
N ASN A 314 11.66 -24.34 -16.50
CA ASN A 314 11.85 -23.45 -17.66
C ASN A 314 11.15 -22.08 -17.50
N ASN A 315 10.38 -21.91 -16.43
CA ASN A 315 9.61 -20.71 -16.13
C ASN A 315 10.10 -20.00 -14.86
N LEU A 316 11.40 -20.14 -14.56
CA LEU A 316 12.04 -19.43 -13.45
C LEU A 316 12.49 -18.05 -13.91
N THR A 317 11.94 -17.04 -13.24
CA THR A 317 12.16 -15.63 -13.52
C THR A 317 12.46 -14.91 -12.20
N SER A 318 13.40 -13.97 -12.25
CA SER A 318 13.63 -12.99 -11.19
C SER A 318 13.58 -11.59 -11.75
N LEU A 319 12.83 -10.72 -11.08
CA LEU A 319 12.83 -9.27 -11.26
C LEU A 319 13.63 -8.64 -10.14
N ILE A 320 14.59 -7.77 -10.50
CA ILE A 320 15.46 -7.09 -9.54
C ILE A 320 15.50 -5.62 -9.86
N GLU A 321 15.12 -4.80 -8.90
CA GLU A 321 15.10 -3.35 -9.02
C GLU A 321 16.49 -2.72 -8.81
N PHE A 322 16.76 -1.65 -9.56
CA PHE A 322 17.97 -0.84 -9.46
C PHE A 322 17.65 0.65 -9.47
N GLU A 323 18.63 1.44 -9.02
CA GLU A 323 18.61 2.86 -9.24
C GLU A 323 19.00 3.16 -10.69
N SER A 324 18.35 4.16 -11.26
CA SER A 324 18.58 4.56 -12.63
C SER A 324 19.99 5.14 -12.82
N GLY A 325 20.72 4.65 -13.83
CA GLY A 325 22.12 4.95 -14.09
C GLY A 325 23.12 4.02 -13.39
N ASN A 326 22.65 3.01 -12.63
CA ASN A 326 23.55 2.00 -12.09
C ASN A 326 24.28 1.24 -13.21
N ASN A 327 25.59 1.05 -13.04
CA ASN A 327 26.38 0.16 -13.88
C ASN A 327 26.41 -1.22 -13.23
N LEU A 328 26.00 -2.24 -13.96
CA LEU A 328 25.77 -3.60 -13.50
C LEU A 328 26.82 -4.55 -14.05
N ARG A 329 27.31 -5.43 -13.18
CA ARG A 329 28.20 -6.53 -13.51
C ARG A 329 27.70 -7.80 -12.81
N PHE A 330 28.02 -8.96 -13.36
CA PHE A 330 27.49 -10.25 -12.90
C PHE A 330 28.58 -11.14 -12.33
N LEU A 331 28.21 -11.99 -11.38
CA LEU A 331 29.06 -13.03 -10.79
C LEU A 331 28.30 -14.35 -10.72
N LEU A 332 29.04 -15.45 -10.70
CA LEU A 332 28.49 -16.78 -10.41
C LEU A 332 29.22 -17.34 -9.17
N VAL A 333 28.49 -17.73 -8.14
CA VAL A 333 29.08 -18.51 -7.03
C VAL A 333 28.90 -19.98 -7.34
N LYS A 334 30.00 -20.69 -7.53
CA LYS A 334 29.99 -22.10 -7.88
C LYS A 334 29.70 -22.95 -6.65
N ASN A 335 28.68 -23.81 -6.73
CA ASN A 335 28.32 -24.77 -5.67
C ASN A 335 28.14 -24.13 -4.27
N GLY A 336 27.59 -22.91 -4.22
CA GLY A 336 27.49 -22.10 -3.00
C GLY A 336 26.62 -20.85 -3.22
N THR A 337 26.43 -20.04 -2.17
CA THR A 337 25.78 -18.71 -2.22
C THR A 337 26.74 -17.58 -1.90
N ILE A 338 26.38 -16.36 -2.30
CA ILE A 338 26.96 -15.09 -1.84
C ILE A 338 27.01 -15.07 -0.30
N ASP A 339 25.92 -15.46 0.36
CA ASP A 339 25.85 -15.50 1.84
C ASP A 339 26.87 -16.46 2.44
N SER A 340 26.99 -17.66 1.87
CA SER A 340 27.98 -18.65 2.32
C SER A 340 29.42 -18.17 2.11
N VAL A 341 29.69 -17.38 1.06
CA VAL A 341 31.01 -16.77 0.83
C VAL A 341 31.29 -15.69 1.88
N GLN A 342 30.34 -14.81 2.15
CA GLN A 342 30.50 -13.75 3.15
C GLN A 342 30.72 -14.28 4.56
N ASN A 343 30.13 -15.43 4.87
CA ASN A 343 30.30 -16.10 6.15
C ASN A 343 31.52 -17.04 6.19
N GLY A 344 32.34 -17.07 5.13
CA GLY A 344 33.57 -17.85 5.08
C GLY A 344 33.39 -19.36 4.96
N ILE A 345 32.17 -19.82 4.62
CA ILE A 345 31.85 -21.24 4.40
C ILE A 345 32.27 -21.65 2.99
N THR A 346 31.93 -20.82 1.99
CA THR A 346 32.32 -21.03 0.60
C THR A 346 33.59 -20.21 0.31
N PRO A 347 34.66 -20.83 -0.25
CA PRO A 347 35.87 -20.11 -0.61
C PRO A 347 35.61 -18.99 -1.62
N THR A 348 36.28 -17.85 -1.45
CA THR A 348 36.20 -16.75 -2.43
C THR A 348 36.69 -17.14 -3.83
N SER A 349 37.47 -18.22 -3.95
CA SER A 349 37.91 -18.78 -5.23
C SER A 349 36.79 -19.44 -6.03
N ASP A 350 35.66 -19.74 -5.41
CA ASP A 350 34.46 -20.26 -6.09
C ASP A 350 33.56 -19.16 -6.64
N ILE A 351 33.92 -17.88 -6.43
CA ILE A 351 33.30 -16.77 -7.16
C ILE A 351 33.94 -16.66 -8.54
N LEU A 352 33.12 -16.80 -9.57
CA LEU A 352 33.49 -16.59 -10.95
C LEU A 352 33.05 -15.20 -11.38
N PHE A 353 34.03 -14.33 -11.56
CA PHE A 353 33.83 -13.07 -12.26
C PHE A 353 33.80 -13.30 -13.77
N CYS A 354 33.18 -12.38 -14.50
CA CYS A 354 33.21 -12.44 -15.95
C CYS A 354 34.64 -12.25 -16.49
N ASP A 355 34.99 -13.16 -17.39
CA ASP A 355 36.05 -13.04 -18.37
C ASP A 355 35.67 -13.88 -19.59
N ILE A 356 36.28 -13.62 -20.75
CA ILE A 356 35.94 -14.26 -22.03
C ILE A 356 36.08 -15.79 -22.04
N SER A 357 36.80 -16.40 -21.09
CA SER A 357 36.93 -17.85 -20.97
C SER A 357 35.82 -18.48 -20.13
N ARG A 358 35.14 -17.67 -19.27
CA ARG A 358 34.11 -18.12 -18.33
C ARG A 358 32.71 -17.64 -18.66
N GLN A 359 32.57 -16.52 -19.35
CA GLN A 359 31.26 -15.99 -19.73
C GLN A 359 31.23 -15.61 -21.21
N LYS A 360 30.09 -15.92 -21.86
CA LYS A 360 29.74 -15.45 -23.18
C LYS A 360 28.48 -14.59 -23.08
N ILE A 361 28.58 -13.37 -23.60
CA ILE A 361 27.47 -12.43 -23.71
C ILE A 361 26.98 -12.44 -25.16
N THR A 362 25.68 -12.60 -25.39
CA THR A 362 25.06 -12.52 -26.71
C THR A 362 23.98 -11.44 -26.71
N ASP A 363 24.09 -10.45 -27.58
CA ASP A 363 23.04 -9.45 -27.77
C ASP A 363 21.78 -10.11 -28.36
N LEU A 364 20.62 -9.83 -27.77
CA LEU A 364 19.33 -10.34 -28.21
C LEU A 364 18.46 -9.25 -28.88
N GLY A 365 18.93 -8.00 -28.92
CA GLY A 365 18.15 -6.84 -29.34
C GLY A 365 17.16 -6.36 -28.27
N THR A 366 16.45 -5.25 -28.53
CA THR A 366 15.41 -4.68 -27.63
C THR A 366 15.88 -4.55 -26.16
N ASP A 367 17.08 -4.00 -25.96
CA ASP A 367 17.70 -3.80 -24.64
C ASP A 367 17.82 -5.09 -23.80
N GLY A 368 18.03 -6.22 -24.48
CA GLY A 368 18.23 -7.53 -23.87
C GLY A 368 19.48 -8.25 -24.34
N PHE A 369 20.03 -9.10 -23.47
CA PHE A 369 21.18 -9.95 -23.77
C PHE A 369 21.05 -11.30 -23.08
N SER A 370 21.75 -12.31 -23.59
CA SER A 370 21.95 -13.58 -22.93
C SER A 370 23.31 -13.62 -22.24
N LEU A 371 23.34 -14.12 -21.00
CA LEU A 371 24.57 -14.51 -20.30
C LEU A 371 24.67 -16.02 -20.27
N ALA A 372 25.76 -16.55 -20.82
CA ALA A 372 26.05 -17.97 -20.84
C ALA A 372 27.37 -18.22 -20.10
N TRP A 373 27.34 -19.06 -19.07
CA TRP A 373 28.45 -19.29 -18.16
C TRP A 373 29.08 -20.67 -18.33
N LYS A 374 30.34 -20.71 -17.92
CA LYS A 374 31.16 -21.89 -17.69
C LYS A 374 31.59 -21.89 -16.23
N ASP A 375 31.21 -22.92 -15.50
CA ASP A 375 31.53 -23.03 -14.07
C ASP A 375 32.74 -23.93 -13.78
N GLY A 376 33.27 -24.60 -14.80
CA GLY A 376 34.39 -25.52 -14.66
C GLY A 376 33.99 -26.99 -14.46
N SER A 377 32.71 -27.31 -14.44
CA SER A 377 32.20 -28.67 -14.39
C SER A 377 32.18 -29.34 -15.78
N ASN A 378 32.03 -30.67 -15.82
CA ASN A 378 31.64 -31.46 -17.00
C ASN A 378 32.44 -31.28 -18.33
N ASN A 379 33.77 -31.11 -18.29
CA ASN A 379 34.61 -30.93 -19.50
C ASN A 379 34.27 -29.69 -20.37
N ASN A 380 33.76 -28.63 -19.73
CA ASN A 380 33.91 -27.17 -19.94
C ASN A 380 34.30 -26.57 -21.33
N THR A 381 33.83 -27.12 -22.45
CA THR A 381 34.11 -26.54 -23.79
C THR A 381 33.02 -25.61 -24.29
N ASP A 382 31.76 -25.77 -23.87
CA ASP A 382 30.63 -24.92 -24.25
C ASP A 382 30.09 -24.07 -23.08
N PHE A 383 29.51 -22.91 -23.38
CA PHE A 383 28.95 -21.99 -22.38
C PHE A 383 27.50 -22.39 -22.08
N LYS A 384 27.31 -23.53 -21.41
CA LYS A 384 25.96 -24.09 -21.18
C LYS A 384 25.67 -24.44 -19.73
N ASP A 385 26.63 -24.27 -18.83
CA ASP A 385 26.48 -24.65 -17.42
C ASP A 385 25.34 -23.86 -16.77
N LEU A 386 25.25 -22.57 -17.10
CA LEU A 386 24.10 -21.70 -16.83
C LEU A 386 23.91 -20.72 -17.99
N VAL A 387 22.69 -20.63 -18.53
CA VAL A 387 22.31 -19.66 -19.56
C VAL A 387 21.07 -18.92 -19.11
N VAL A 388 21.13 -17.58 -19.11
CA VAL A 388 19.99 -16.71 -18.78
C VAL A 388 19.76 -15.69 -19.88
N ASN A 389 18.51 -15.24 -20.01
CA ASN A 389 18.12 -14.11 -20.85
C ASN A 389 17.74 -12.95 -19.93
N ILE A 390 18.33 -11.78 -20.16
CA ILE A 390 18.20 -10.59 -19.35
C ILE A 390 17.68 -9.45 -20.23
N LYS A 391 16.72 -8.68 -19.71
CA LYS A 391 16.26 -7.42 -20.31
C LYS A 391 15.88 -6.42 -19.21
N SER A 392 15.84 -5.14 -19.53
CA SER A 392 15.19 -4.15 -18.67
C SER A 392 13.66 -4.29 -18.74
N THR A 393 12.97 -3.98 -17.65
CA THR A 393 11.50 -3.88 -17.59
C THR A 393 11.06 -2.80 -16.59
N ASP A 394 9.88 -2.22 -16.84
CA ASP A 394 9.14 -1.35 -15.91
C ASP A 394 8.00 -2.11 -15.20
N ASP A 395 7.90 -3.43 -15.41
CA ASP A 395 6.95 -4.28 -14.69
C ASP A 395 7.12 -4.13 -13.18
N SER A 396 6.01 -4.16 -12.43
CA SER A 396 6.07 -4.14 -10.96
C SER A 396 6.78 -5.39 -10.41
N LEU A 397 7.46 -5.24 -9.28
CA LEU A 397 8.01 -6.40 -8.57
C LEU A 397 6.84 -7.33 -8.18
N PRO A 398 6.99 -8.67 -8.34
CA PRO A 398 5.98 -9.60 -7.87
C PRO A 398 5.77 -9.44 -6.36
N LEU A 399 4.54 -9.60 -5.91
CA LEU A 399 4.19 -9.49 -4.49
C LEU A 399 5.08 -10.40 -3.63
N GLY A 400 5.58 -9.90 -2.49
CA GLY A 400 6.46 -10.64 -1.59
C GLY A 400 7.96 -10.58 -1.91
N THR A 401 8.39 -9.99 -3.03
CA THR A 401 9.78 -10.15 -3.51
C THR A 401 10.76 -9.04 -3.11
N ASN A 402 10.31 -7.99 -2.39
CA ASN A 402 11.12 -6.79 -2.13
C ASN A 402 12.49 -7.06 -1.48
N LEU A 403 12.63 -8.17 -0.73
CA LEU A 403 13.87 -8.56 -0.05
C LEU A 403 14.64 -9.67 -0.76
N GLN A 404 14.09 -10.33 -1.79
CA GLN A 404 14.68 -11.51 -2.43
C GLN A 404 15.97 -11.23 -3.22
N GLY A 405 16.30 -9.96 -3.45
CA GLY A 405 17.60 -9.55 -3.97
C GLY A 405 18.63 -9.21 -2.89
N LYS A 406 18.32 -9.31 -1.60
CA LYS A 406 19.26 -9.01 -0.49
C LYS A 406 19.88 -10.30 0.07
N GLN A 407 20.90 -10.14 0.90
CA GLN A 407 21.50 -11.23 1.68
C GLN A 407 20.47 -11.87 2.61
N GLN A 408 20.45 -13.20 2.70
CA GLN A 408 19.48 -13.99 3.44
C GLN A 408 18.02 -13.58 3.10
N GLY A 409 17.82 -13.26 1.82
CA GLY A 409 16.61 -12.67 1.28
C GLY A 409 15.53 -13.70 0.91
N GLU A 410 15.70 -14.97 1.26
CA GLU A 410 14.78 -16.08 0.97
C GLU A 410 13.48 -15.98 1.80
N VAL A 411 12.77 -14.86 1.68
CA VAL A 411 11.60 -14.49 2.46
C VAL A 411 10.51 -13.91 1.57
N LEU A 412 9.31 -13.81 2.12
CA LEU A 412 8.19 -13.07 1.56
C LEU A 412 8.03 -11.75 2.33
N ASP A 413 8.31 -10.61 1.68
CA ASP A 413 8.12 -9.28 2.27
C ASP A 413 6.76 -8.70 1.92
N LEU A 414 5.86 -8.69 2.91
CA LEU A 414 4.50 -8.15 2.80
C LEU A 414 4.30 -6.90 3.67
N ARG A 415 5.39 -6.27 4.15
CA ARG A 415 5.30 -5.10 5.03
C ARG A 415 4.54 -3.93 4.42
N GLY A 416 4.63 -3.76 3.11
CA GLY A 416 3.92 -2.70 2.37
C GLY A 416 2.44 -2.98 2.10
N ILE A 417 1.89 -4.11 2.58
CA ILE A 417 0.51 -4.52 2.31
C ILE A 417 -0.30 -4.42 3.60
N THR A 418 -1.45 -3.75 3.56
CA THR A 418 -2.31 -3.59 4.75
C THR A 418 -3.40 -4.65 4.84
N GLN A 419 -3.81 -5.25 3.71
CA GLN A 419 -4.80 -6.33 3.67
C GLN A 419 -4.16 -7.70 3.88
N ASP A 420 -5.00 -8.70 4.11
CA ASP A 420 -4.59 -10.10 4.04
C ASP A 420 -4.16 -10.47 2.62
N VAL A 421 -3.17 -11.34 2.52
CA VAL A 421 -2.63 -11.84 1.27
C VAL A 421 -2.96 -13.32 1.15
N LYS A 422 -3.67 -13.67 0.09
CA LYS A 422 -3.89 -15.06 -0.29
C LYS A 422 -2.58 -15.64 -0.86
N ALA A 423 -2.25 -16.84 -0.42
CA ALA A 423 -1.09 -17.60 -0.85
C ALA A 423 -1.51 -18.99 -1.36
N ASP A 424 -1.19 -19.27 -2.62
CA ASP A 424 -1.35 -20.57 -3.24
C ASP A 424 0.03 -21.20 -3.43
N PHE A 425 0.25 -22.35 -2.80
CA PHE A 425 1.53 -23.07 -2.84
C PHE A 425 1.48 -24.24 -3.81
N THR A 426 2.52 -24.38 -4.63
CA THR A 426 2.82 -25.61 -5.35
C THR A 426 4.09 -26.22 -4.77
N VAL A 427 4.04 -27.49 -4.43
CA VAL A 427 5.12 -28.20 -3.75
C VAL A 427 5.52 -29.43 -4.57
N ASN A 428 6.81 -29.54 -4.87
CA ASN A 428 7.42 -30.71 -5.54
C ASN A 428 8.47 -31.30 -4.61
N ARG A 429 8.64 -32.62 -4.60
CA ARG A 429 9.53 -33.27 -3.64
C ARG A 429 10.25 -34.47 -4.25
N GLU A 430 11.57 -34.49 -4.12
CA GLU A 430 12.44 -35.61 -4.44
C GLU A 430 13.36 -35.87 -3.23
N ALA A 431 12.89 -36.63 -2.25
CA ALA A 431 13.64 -36.86 -1.01
C ALA A 431 13.34 -38.21 -0.39
N ALA A 432 14.29 -38.79 0.33
CA ALA A 432 14.04 -39.98 1.13
C ALA A 432 13.29 -39.66 2.44
N PHE A 433 13.50 -38.48 3.02
CA PHE A 433 12.99 -38.11 4.34
C PHE A 433 11.64 -37.39 4.32
N ASN A 434 10.83 -37.64 5.34
CA ASN A 434 9.49 -37.07 5.45
C ASN A 434 9.55 -35.60 5.90
N ASN A 435 9.72 -34.71 4.93
CA ASN A 435 9.91 -33.29 5.17
C ASN A 435 8.59 -32.54 5.39
N PHE A 436 8.69 -31.45 6.14
CA PHE A 436 7.62 -30.53 6.46
C PHE A 436 8.12 -29.10 6.27
N VAL A 437 7.48 -28.35 5.37
CA VAL A 437 7.79 -26.92 5.18
C VAL A 437 6.66 -26.06 5.72
N GLY A 438 7.03 -24.96 6.34
CA GLY A 438 6.11 -23.91 6.76
C GLY A 438 6.78 -22.54 6.68
N PHE A 439 6.05 -21.51 7.12
CA PHE A 439 6.52 -20.14 7.18
C PHE A 439 6.31 -19.57 8.57
N TYR A 440 7.16 -18.65 9.00
CA TYR A 440 7.02 -17.94 10.28
C TYR A 440 7.25 -16.45 10.11
N LYS A 441 6.58 -15.67 10.96
CA LYS A 441 6.68 -14.22 10.94
C LYS A 441 7.99 -13.77 11.58
N VAL A 442 8.66 -12.81 10.93
CA VAL A 442 9.83 -12.10 11.48
C VAL A 442 9.53 -10.61 11.55
N ALA A 443 10.12 -9.96 12.56
CA ALA A 443 9.90 -8.57 12.91
C ALA A 443 10.72 -7.60 12.03
N ASP A 444 11.85 -8.06 11.50
CA ASP A 444 12.71 -7.26 10.62
C ASP A 444 13.47 -8.12 9.59
N GLU A 445 14.19 -7.45 8.70
CA GLU A 445 14.95 -8.05 7.59
C GLU A 445 16.14 -8.92 8.07
N ASN A 446 16.51 -8.82 9.36
CA ASN A 446 17.60 -9.61 9.95
C ASN A 446 17.07 -10.86 10.67
N GLY A 447 15.83 -11.24 10.42
CA GLY A 447 15.20 -12.42 10.98
C GLY A 447 14.85 -12.32 12.46
N GLY A 448 14.74 -11.10 13.01
CA GLY A 448 14.32 -10.92 14.40
C GLY A 448 12.94 -11.49 14.68
N ILE A 449 12.72 -12.01 15.89
CA ILE A 449 11.40 -12.44 16.35
C ILE A 449 11.03 -11.63 17.59
N ASP A 450 9.88 -10.96 17.50
CA ASP A 450 9.19 -10.28 18.59
C ASP A 450 8.07 -11.22 19.07
N VAL A 451 8.23 -11.82 20.26
CA VAL A 451 7.30 -12.84 20.77
C VAL A 451 6.17 -12.25 21.60
N ASP A 452 6.30 -11.02 22.09
CA ASP A 452 5.30 -10.36 22.93
C ASP A 452 4.56 -9.23 22.22
N GLY A 453 4.98 -8.88 21.00
CA GLY A 453 4.36 -7.87 20.15
C GLY A 453 4.63 -6.44 20.60
N ASN A 454 5.65 -6.21 21.42
CA ASN A 454 5.98 -4.88 21.96
C ASN A 454 6.76 -3.99 20.96
N GLY A 455 7.13 -4.51 19.80
CA GLY A 455 7.93 -3.83 18.77
C GLY A 455 9.45 -3.97 18.94
N THR A 456 9.89 -4.74 19.93
CA THR A 456 11.31 -5.04 20.21
C THR A 456 11.61 -6.48 19.83
N VAL A 457 12.77 -6.72 19.24
CA VAL A 457 13.20 -8.09 18.93
C VAL A 457 13.71 -8.79 20.19
N ASP A 458 13.12 -9.94 20.50
CA ASP A 458 13.51 -10.80 21.62
C ASP A 458 14.56 -11.85 21.24
N PHE A 459 14.50 -12.35 20.00
CA PHE A 459 15.41 -13.37 19.49
C PHE A 459 15.99 -13.01 18.13
N ARG A 460 17.31 -13.19 17.99
CA ARG A 460 18.05 -13.10 16.73
C ARG A 460 18.48 -14.48 16.25
N PRO A 461 18.63 -14.67 14.92
CA PRO A 461 19.22 -15.90 14.38
C PRO A 461 20.56 -16.21 15.07
N GLY A 462 20.64 -17.38 15.71
CA GLY A 462 21.82 -17.83 16.47
C GLY A 462 21.65 -17.76 17.99
N ASP A 463 20.63 -17.07 18.49
CA ASP A 463 20.30 -17.08 19.92
C ASP A 463 19.78 -18.44 20.36
N SER A 464 20.09 -18.81 21.61
CA SER A 464 19.48 -19.99 22.23
C SER A 464 17.97 -19.77 22.35
N GLY A 465 17.17 -20.69 21.81
CA GLY A 465 15.72 -20.55 21.78
C GLY A 465 15.15 -19.99 20.47
N TYR A 466 15.98 -19.51 19.54
CA TYR A 466 15.51 -18.94 18.27
C TYR A 466 14.63 -19.90 17.48
N ALA A 467 15.06 -21.16 17.29
CA ALA A 467 14.29 -22.15 16.55
C ALA A 467 12.92 -22.41 17.19
N GLN A 468 12.85 -22.47 18.53
CA GLN A 468 11.58 -22.61 19.24
C GLN A 468 10.69 -21.37 19.07
N ALA A 469 11.26 -20.17 19.13
CA ALA A 469 10.53 -18.93 18.88
C ALA A 469 10.00 -18.86 17.45
N ALA A 470 10.81 -19.25 16.46
CA ALA A 470 10.42 -19.30 15.05
C ALA A 470 9.25 -20.27 14.82
N ILE A 471 9.36 -21.50 15.34
CA ILE A 471 8.29 -22.50 15.21
C ILE A 471 7.03 -22.10 15.99
N LYS A 472 7.17 -21.43 17.15
CA LYS A 472 6.03 -20.87 17.88
C LYS A 472 5.33 -19.77 17.07
N ASN A 473 6.09 -18.95 16.35
CA ASN A 473 5.60 -17.84 15.52
C ASN A 473 5.27 -18.24 14.06
N ARG A 474 5.18 -19.54 13.78
CA ARG A 474 4.81 -20.04 12.45
C ARG A 474 3.35 -19.71 12.11
N VAL A 475 3.07 -19.61 10.82
CA VAL A 475 1.71 -19.48 10.30
C VAL A 475 1.01 -20.84 10.37
N THR A 476 0.06 -20.97 11.29
CA THR A 476 -0.73 -22.20 11.44
C THR A 476 -1.56 -22.50 10.18
N GLY A 477 -1.54 -23.75 9.71
CA GLY A 477 -2.35 -24.18 8.55
C GLY A 477 -1.63 -24.09 7.19
N ILE A 478 -0.42 -23.54 7.16
CA ILE A 478 0.53 -23.66 6.05
C ILE A 478 1.47 -24.82 6.37
N ASP A 479 0.93 -26.03 6.26
CA ASP A 479 1.62 -27.27 6.61
C ASP A 479 1.94 -28.07 5.33
N LEU A 480 3.05 -27.73 4.67
CA LEU A 480 3.38 -28.22 3.34
C LEU A 480 4.08 -29.58 3.42
N ARG A 481 3.36 -30.63 3.01
CA ARG A 481 3.83 -32.02 2.99
C ARG A 481 3.40 -32.74 1.71
N VAL A 482 4.32 -33.45 1.09
CA VAL A 482 4.08 -34.28 -0.09
C VAL A 482 4.86 -35.59 0.01
N ASN A 483 4.31 -36.65 -0.58
CA ASN A 483 4.98 -37.93 -0.68
C ASN A 483 6.23 -37.83 -1.59
N ASN A 484 7.15 -38.78 -1.46
CA ASN A 484 8.36 -38.79 -2.28
C ASN A 484 7.98 -38.91 -3.77
N GLN A 485 8.68 -38.18 -4.64
CA GLN A 485 8.38 -38.03 -6.06
C GLN A 485 6.99 -37.44 -6.36
N GLY A 486 6.39 -36.77 -5.37
CA GLY A 486 5.04 -36.23 -5.44
C GLY A 486 4.99 -34.73 -5.75
N THR A 487 3.82 -34.30 -6.22
CA THR A 487 3.44 -32.89 -6.37
C THR A 487 2.16 -32.64 -5.58
N GLY A 488 2.07 -31.49 -4.91
CA GLY A 488 0.88 -31.08 -4.15
C GLY A 488 0.60 -29.59 -4.32
N THR A 489 -0.68 -29.22 -4.26
CA THR A 489 -1.13 -27.83 -4.26
C THR A 489 -1.88 -27.52 -2.97
N PHE A 490 -1.60 -26.36 -2.39
CA PHE A 490 -2.23 -25.88 -1.17
C PHE A 490 -2.75 -24.48 -1.44
N THR A 491 -4.04 -24.38 -1.72
CA THR A 491 -4.68 -23.11 -2.09
C THR A 491 -5.33 -22.43 -0.91
N ASP A 492 -5.66 -21.16 -1.09
CA ASP A 492 -6.48 -20.36 -0.18
C ASP A 492 -5.88 -20.29 1.23
N LYS A 493 -4.55 -20.26 1.30
CA LYS A 493 -3.85 -19.94 2.55
C LYS A 493 -3.77 -18.45 2.72
N THR A 494 -3.65 -17.99 3.95
CA THR A 494 -3.61 -16.57 4.26
C THR A 494 -2.30 -16.23 4.96
N LEU A 495 -1.64 -15.20 4.46
CA LEU A 495 -0.54 -14.50 5.11
C LEU A 495 -1.05 -13.10 5.48
N THR A 496 -0.78 -12.66 6.70
CA THR A 496 -1.17 -11.33 7.14
C THR A 496 -0.27 -10.27 6.51
N GLY A 497 -0.87 -9.20 5.98
CA GLY A 497 -0.14 -8.01 5.55
C GLY A 497 0.70 -7.40 6.69
N GLY A 498 1.59 -6.46 6.36
CA GLY A 498 2.40 -5.72 7.32
C GLY A 498 3.54 -6.53 7.93
N SER A 499 3.89 -7.69 7.35
CA SER A 499 4.80 -8.66 7.96
C SER A 499 5.81 -9.23 6.94
N ILE A 500 6.93 -9.74 7.43
CA ILE A 500 7.85 -10.57 6.64
C ILE A 500 7.65 -12.03 7.06
N PHE A 501 7.64 -12.95 6.10
CA PHE A 501 7.54 -14.39 6.35
C PHE A 501 8.77 -15.12 5.82
N ALA A 502 9.47 -15.83 6.70
CA ALA A 502 10.60 -16.68 6.35
C ALA A 502 10.16 -18.15 6.30
N PRO A 503 10.62 -18.93 5.31
CA PRO A 503 10.40 -20.36 5.26
C PRO A 503 11.28 -21.10 6.27
N PHE A 504 10.81 -22.29 6.67
CA PHE A 504 11.59 -23.27 7.41
C PHE A 504 11.26 -24.69 6.92
N ILE A 505 12.17 -25.63 7.17
CA ILE A 505 11.95 -27.05 6.93
C ILE A 505 12.23 -27.84 8.23
N LEU A 506 11.32 -28.76 8.57
CA LEU A 506 11.56 -29.82 9.54
C LEU A 506 11.73 -31.13 8.80
N THR A 507 12.83 -31.82 9.04
CA THR A 507 13.25 -32.96 8.22
C THR A 507 13.01 -34.29 8.93
N ASP A 508 12.94 -35.37 8.15
CA ASP A 508 12.79 -36.77 8.64
C ASP A 508 11.70 -36.97 9.72
N GLY A 509 10.52 -36.39 9.48
CA GLY A 509 9.37 -36.54 10.38
C GLY A 509 9.45 -35.71 11.67
N ARG A 510 10.44 -34.84 11.82
CA ARG A 510 10.53 -33.89 12.93
C ARG A 510 9.23 -33.08 13.05
N THR A 511 8.66 -33.09 14.25
CA THR A 511 7.37 -32.43 14.53
C THR A 511 7.56 -31.07 15.18
N VAL A 512 6.54 -30.22 15.03
CA VAL A 512 6.45 -28.91 15.70
C VAL A 512 6.65 -29.05 17.21
N ASP A 513 5.94 -29.98 17.85
CA ASP A 513 6.02 -30.18 19.30
C ASP A 513 7.41 -30.58 19.77
N GLN A 514 8.13 -31.40 18.98
CA GLN A 514 9.50 -31.77 19.31
C GLN A 514 10.45 -30.57 19.26
N VAL A 515 10.29 -29.69 18.26
CA VAL A 515 11.07 -28.45 18.19
C VAL A 515 10.74 -27.53 19.36
N LEU A 516 9.45 -27.35 19.69
CA LEU A 516 9.03 -26.56 20.85
C LEU A 516 9.59 -27.10 22.18
N ASN A 517 9.81 -28.42 22.27
CA ASN A 517 10.45 -29.08 23.41
C ASN A 517 12.00 -29.09 23.33
N GLY A 518 12.60 -28.34 22.41
CA GLY A 518 14.04 -28.12 22.31
C GLY A 518 14.81 -29.07 21.40
N GLN A 519 14.12 -29.96 20.67
CA GLN A 519 14.77 -30.81 19.68
C GLN A 519 14.88 -30.05 18.34
N VAL A 520 16.01 -29.37 18.11
CA VAL A 520 16.18 -28.38 17.00
C VAL A 520 17.12 -28.83 15.88
N ASP A 521 17.77 -29.98 16.01
CA ASP A 521 18.79 -30.53 15.09
C ASP A 521 18.30 -30.93 13.69
N GLN A 522 16.98 -30.91 13.46
CA GLN A 522 16.33 -31.17 12.17
C GLN A 522 15.37 -30.04 11.79
N ALA A 523 15.69 -28.82 12.23
CA ALA A 523 14.95 -27.62 11.90
C ALA A 523 15.91 -26.63 11.22
N TYR A 524 15.67 -26.36 9.94
CA TYR A 524 16.49 -25.45 9.15
C TYR A 524 15.65 -24.26 8.66
N PHE A 525 16.30 -23.10 8.58
CA PHE A 525 15.68 -21.79 8.36
C PHE A 525 16.45 -21.02 7.28
N ALA A 526 15.80 -20.01 6.69
CA ALA A 526 16.42 -19.13 5.69
C ALA A 526 17.63 -18.37 6.26
N TYR A 527 17.53 -17.89 7.50
CA TYR A 527 18.63 -17.18 8.14
C TYR A 527 19.73 -18.14 8.59
N LEU A 528 20.91 -18.02 7.98
CA LEU A 528 22.09 -18.86 8.22
C LEU A 528 22.48 -18.92 9.70
N GLY A 529 22.31 -17.81 10.42
CA GLY A 529 22.58 -17.72 11.85
C GLY A 529 21.74 -18.70 12.69
N ALA A 530 20.52 -19.02 12.25
CA ALA A 530 19.59 -19.92 12.94
C ALA A 530 19.95 -21.41 12.75
N ASN A 531 20.67 -21.76 11.69
CA ASN A 531 21.06 -23.13 11.40
C ASN A 531 22.28 -23.52 12.25
N SER A 532 22.21 -24.68 12.92
CA SER A 532 23.26 -25.15 13.84
C SER A 532 24.56 -25.52 13.12
N ASP A 533 24.46 -25.98 11.88
CA ASP A 533 25.58 -26.35 11.03
C ASP A 533 26.12 -25.19 10.18
N LYS A 534 25.49 -24.01 10.27
CA LYS A 534 25.83 -22.83 9.47
C LYS A 534 25.79 -23.12 7.98
N VAL A 535 24.90 -24.00 7.54
CA VAL A 535 24.66 -24.23 6.11
C VAL A 535 23.41 -23.49 5.67
N ASP A 536 23.47 -23.01 4.43
CA ASP A 536 22.34 -22.44 3.75
C ASP A 536 21.47 -23.56 3.16
N HIS A 537 20.39 -23.89 3.86
CA HIS A 537 19.48 -24.98 3.53
C HIS A 537 18.35 -24.57 2.58
N ILE A 538 18.21 -23.28 2.27
CA ILE A 538 17.08 -22.77 1.48
C ILE A 538 17.64 -21.87 0.40
N ARG A 539 17.35 -22.16 -0.86
CA ARG A 539 17.82 -21.37 -2.00
C ARG A 539 16.66 -20.74 -2.73
N LEU A 540 16.85 -19.51 -3.17
CA LEU A 540 15.93 -18.85 -4.09
C LEU A 540 16.16 -19.38 -5.51
N LEU A 541 15.20 -20.08 -6.11
CA LEU A 541 15.30 -20.59 -7.50
C LEU A 541 14.72 -19.60 -8.53
N GLY A 542 14.05 -18.56 -8.05
CA GLY A 542 13.38 -17.51 -8.81
C GLY A 542 12.47 -16.74 -7.84
N ASN A 543 11.80 -15.68 -8.29
CA ASN A 543 10.90 -14.95 -7.41
C ASN A 543 9.83 -15.86 -6.79
N ASN A 544 9.75 -15.89 -5.46
CA ASN A 544 8.83 -16.73 -4.68
C ASN A 544 8.95 -18.25 -4.95
N VAL A 545 10.12 -18.72 -5.38
CA VAL A 545 10.41 -20.16 -5.55
C VAL A 545 11.60 -20.54 -4.68
N PHE A 546 11.37 -21.45 -3.73
CA PHE A 546 12.35 -21.88 -2.73
C PHE A 546 12.68 -23.36 -2.94
N GLY A 547 13.96 -23.70 -3.09
CA GLY A 547 14.46 -25.08 -3.02
C GLY A 547 15.09 -25.33 -1.66
N PHE A 548 14.93 -26.53 -1.10
CA PHE A 548 15.46 -26.84 0.22
C PHE A 548 16.30 -28.13 0.22
N GLU A 549 17.21 -28.20 1.19
CA GLU A 549 18.02 -29.37 1.56
C GLU A 549 17.56 -29.93 2.91
N ASP A 550 17.40 -31.25 3.00
CA ASP A 550 16.84 -31.92 4.17
C ASP A 550 17.89 -32.60 5.10
N LEU A 551 19.15 -32.62 4.67
CA LEU A 551 20.27 -33.26 5.36
C LEU A 551 21.23 -32.28 6.02
N ALA A 552 21.67 -32.59 7.24
CA ALA A 552 22.67 -31.81 7.97
C ALA A 552 23.97 -31.64 7.16
N GLY A 553 24.59 -30.46 7.26
CA GLY A 553 25.77 -30.11 6.47
C GLY A 553 25.48 -29.82 5.00
N GLY A 554 24.19 -29.72 4.64
CA GLY A 554 23.70 -29.50 3.28
C GLY A 554 23.68 -30.74 2.40
N GLY A 555 23.72 -31.95 2.97
CA GLY A 555 23.43 -33.17 2.20
C GLY A 555 24.23 -33.37 0.92
N ASP A 556 23.50 -33.71 -0.14
CA ASP A 556 23.96 -33.83 -1.52
C ASP A 556 23.87 -32.52 -2.31
N LYS A 557 23.32 -31.45 -1.73
CA LYS A 557 23.39 -30.06 -2.24
C LYS A 557 22.71 -29.87 -3.59
N ASP A 558 21.66 -30.63 -3.92
CA ASP A 558 20.89 -30.47 -5.15
C ASP A 558 19.56 -29.69 -4.98
N TYR A 559 19.16 -29.40 -3.74
CA TYR A 559 18.08 -28.51 -3.29
C TYR A 559 16.70 -28.84 -3.90
N ASN A 560 16.51 -30.10 -4.33
CA ASN A 560 15.27 -30.63 -4.85
C ASN A 560 14.48 -31.46 -3.81
N ASP A 561 15.02 -31.61 -2.59
CA ASP A 561 14.38 -32.38 -1.52
C ASP A 561 12.96 -31.91 -1.27
N ILE A 562 12.76 -30.59 -1.33
CA ILE A 562 11.46 -29.99 -1.55
C ILE A 562 11.64 -28.68 -2.32
N ILE A 563 10.72 -28.39 -3.22
CA ILE A 563 10.62 -27.10 -3.91
C ILE A 563 9.23 -26.53 -3.62
N VAL A 564 9.19 -25.28 -3.18
CA VAL A 564 7.95 -24.55 -2.89
C VAL A 564 7.88 -23.32 -3.77
N LYS A 565 6.89 -23.27 -4.66
CA LYS A 565 6.50 -22.08 -5.40
C LYS A 565 5.27 -21.44 -4.76
N VAL A 566 5.30 -20.12 -4.57
CA VAL A 566 4.20 -19.36 -3.95
C VAL A 566 3.65 -18.35 -4.95
N ASN A 567 2.35 -18.40 -5.20
CA ASN A 567 1.62 -17.36 -5.90
C ASN A 567 0.83 -16.54 -4.88
N LEU A 568 1.01 -15.21 -4.89
CA LEU A 568 0.44 -14.30 -3.91
C LEU A 568 -0.53 -13.32 -4.58
N SER A 569 -1.64 -13.01 -3.90
CA SER A 569 -2.61 -12.00 -4.33
C SER A 569 -3.24 -11.30 -3.12
N VAL A 570 -3.42 -9.99 -3.20
CA VAL A 570 -4.14 -9.22 -2.16
C VAL A 570 -5.62 -9.60 -2.17
N VAL A 571 -6.22 -9.75 -0.98
CA VAL A 571 -7.64 -10.15 -0.79
C VAL A 571 -8.54 -8.94 -0.60
#